data_AF-A0AAJ7LCJ4-F1
#
_entry.id   AF-A0AAJ7LCJ4-F1
#
_cell.length_a   1.000
_cell.length_b   1.000
_cell.length_c   1.000
_cell.angle_alpha   90.00
_cell.angle_beta   90.00
_cell.angle_gamma   90.00
#
_symmetry.space_group_name_H-M   'P 1'
#
loop_
_entity.id
_entity.type
_entity.pdbx_description
1 polymer ?
#
loop_
_entity_poly.entity_id
_entity_poly.type
_entity_poly.pdbx_seq_one_letter_code
_entity_poly.pdbx_strand_id
1 'polypeptide(L)'
;MMNQRRLPPLFLTVILCLSPWPTSGDTCTDDCPLKHYTSDHDEQCYDGCEERGYDYHWCHSTKGWGYCSPRKDVDDKGNACDEDYPCNKYGGDYYSCRLEKGGWGRCGRVESKTTIHQTTKLKDCTDDCQYHKSGKYSWCHTEDGWGYCSSNPDHTYKDVTCRPNHKCGAYGQTYSWCYTTDNNDWDYCGLISTRECKCSPQHRTKRAPPQREIERRGDQNGKQ
;
A
#
# COMPACT_ATOMS: atom_id res chain seq x y z
N MET A 1 34.79 19.72 -75.90
CA MET A 1 35.04 19.60 -74.45
C MET A 1 33.70 19.39 -73.76
N MET A 2 33.37 18.14 -73.43
CA MET A 2 32.21 17.77 -72.62
C MET A 2 32.51 16.39 -72.05
N ASN A 3 32.86 16.37 -70.78
CA ASN A 3 33.04 15.16 -69.99
C ASN A 3 32.49 15.50 -68.62
N GLN A 4 31.36 14.92 -68.22
CA GLN A 4 31.04 14.55 -66.84
C GLN A 4 29.87 13.57 -66.82
N ARG A 5 30.18 12.28 -66.67
CA ARG A 5 29.33 11.30 -65.99
C ARG A 5 29.82 11.23 -64.54
N ARG A 6 28.99 11.52 -63.54
CA ARG A 6 29.21 11.09 -62.15
C ARG A 6 27.87 10.73 -61.48
N LEU A 7 27.85 9.50 -60.98
CA LEU A 7 26.81 8.87 -60.16
C LEU A 7 26.65 9.58 -58.80
N PRO A 8 25.49 9.45 -58.14
CA PRO A 8 25.24 10.10 -56.86
C PRO A 8 25.95 9.38 -55.69
N PRO A 9 26.31 10.09 -54.61
CA PRO A 9 26.86 9.49 -53.42
C PRO A 9 25.75 8.98 -52.49
N LEU A 10 25.90 7.74 -52.02
CA LEU A 10 25.17 7.16 -50.91
C LEU A 10 25.51 7.92 -49.62
N PHE A 11 24.64 8.82 -49.17
CA PHE A 11 24.70 9.35 -47.81
C PHE A 11 23.95 8.40 -46.86
N LEU A 12 24.73 7.56 -46.17
CA LEU A 12 24.32 6.82 -44.98
C LEU A 12 24.10 7.81 -43.83
N THR A 13 22.86 8.22 -43.59
CA THR A 13 22.49 8.88 -42.33
C THR A 13 22.19 7.81 -41.29
N VAL A 14 23.12 7.65 -40.36
CA VAL A 14 22.98 6.87 -39.12
C VAL A 14 21.83 7.47 -38.31
N ILE A 15 20.70 6.75 -38.24
CA ILE A 15 19.64 7.05 -37.28
C ILE A 15 20.17 6.64 -35.90
N LEU A 16 20.57 7.62 -35.10
CA LEU A 16 20.77 7.43 -33.67
C LEU A 16 19.40 7.08 -33.08
N CYS A 17 19.16 5.79 -32.85
CA CYS A 17 18.11 5.31 -31.98
C CYS A 17 18.42 5.79 -30.56
N LEU A 18 18.05 7.03 -30.23
CA LEU A 18 17.73 7.40 -28.86
C LEU A 18 16.40 6.72 -28.55
N SER A 19 16.45 5.40 -28.34
CA SER A 19 15.39 4.70 -27.64
C SER A 19 15.26 5.37 -26.28
N PRO A 20 14.09 5.92 -25.92
CA PRO A 20 13.83 6.27 -24.54
C PRO A 20 13.99 4.96 -23.76
N TRP A 21 15.06 4.85 -22.97
CA TRP A 21 15.16 3.75 -22.04
C TRP A 21 13.93 3.83 -21.14
N PRO A 22 13.13 2.76 -21.02
CA PRO A 22 12.13 2.73 -19.97
C PRO A 22 12.90 2.87 -18.66
N THR A 23 12.75 4.04 -18.01
CA THR A 23 13.08 4.16 -16.59
C THR A 23 12.33 3.05 -15.90
N SER A 24 13.05 2.09 -15.33
CA SER A 24 12.52 1.06 -14.46
C SER A 24 11.96 1.72 -13.20
N GLY A 25 10.77 2.30 -13.33
CA GLY A 25 9.87 2.50 -12.21
C GLY A 25 9.11 1.20 -12.07
N ASP A 26 9.34 0.47 -10.99
CA ASP A 26 8.48 -0.63 -10.59
C ASP A 26 7.07 -0.04 -10.34
N THR A 27 6.19 -0.11 -11.34
CA THR A 27 4.79 0.30 -11.18
C THR A 27 4.01 -0.86 -10.57
N CYS A 28 4.24 -1.13 -9.28
CA CYS A 28 3.15 -1.62 -8.45
C CYS A 28 2.18 -0.44 -8.36
N THR A 29 1.08 -0.45 -9.11
CA THR A 29 -0.07 0.35 -8.70
C THR A 29 -0.55 -0.29 -7.41
N ASP A 30 -0.18 0.32 -6.28
CA ASP A 30 -0.58 -0.07 -4.93
C ASP A 30 -2.11 0.02 -4.77
N ASP A 31 -2.86 -0.88 -5.40
CA ASP A 31 -4.32 -0.98 -5.23
C ASP A 31 -4.69 -1.87 -4.04
N CYS A 32 -3.77 -1.97 -3.08
CA CYS A 32 -4.04 -2.60 -1.80
C CYS A 32 -4.54 -1.53 -0.85
N PRO A 33 -5.75 -1.66 -0.29
CA PRO A 33 -6.19 -0.74 0.74
C PRO A 33 -5.16 -0.76 1.88
N LEU A 34 -4.82 0.41 2.41
CA LEU A 34 -3.76 0.58 3.40
C LEU A 34 -4.35 0.91 4.76
N LYS A 35 -3.69 0.42 5.81
CA LYS A 35 -3.84 0.90 7.18
C LYS A 35 -2.71 1.86 7.46
N HIS A 36 -3.05 3.07 7.87
CA HIS A 36 -2.09 4.10 8.26
C HIS A 36 -2.06 4.21 9.78
N TYR A 37 -0.89 4.53 10.32
CA TYR A 37 -0.69 4.72 11.75
C TYR A 37 -0.02 6.08 11.99
N THR A 38 -0.40 6.70 13.10
CA THR A 38 0.16 7.99 13.51
C THR A 38 1.61 7.85 13.95
N SER A 39 2.44 8.82 13.60
CA SER A 39 3.89 8.80 13.84
C SER A 39 4.25 8.85 15.33
N ASP A 40 3.53 9.62 16.14
CA ASP A 40 3.88 9.87 17.54
C ASP A 40 3.44 8.74 18.47
N HIS A 41 2.34 8.07 18.15
CA HIS A 41 1.67 7.16 19.06
C HIS A 41 1.37 5.79 18.47
N ASP A 42 1.67 5.58 17.19
CA ASP A 42 1.39 4.33 16.48
C ASP A 42 -0.10 3.93 16.55
N GLU A 43 -0.97 4.94 16.61
CA GLU A 43 -2.43 4.74 16.62
C GLU A 43 -2.94 4.63 15.19
N GLN A 44 -3.79 3.65 14.93
CA GLN A 44 -4.42 3.48 13.62
C GLN A 44 -5.27 4.70 13.26
N CYS A 45 -5.05 5.21 12.05
CA CYS A 45 -5.87 6.23 11.44
C CYS A 45 -7.27 5.66 11.15
N TYR A 46 -8.32 6.40 11.50
CA TYR A 46 -9.68 6.05 11.12
C TYR A 46 -10.24 6.83 9.94
N ASP A 47 -9.50 7.80 9.44
CA ASP A 47 -9.76 8.46 8.16
C ASP A 47 -8.50 8.41 7.28
N GLY A 48 -8.61 8.94 6.07
CA GLY A 48 -7.51 8.94 5.10
C GLY A 48 -6.28 9.68 5.61
N CYS A 49 -5.11 9.13 5.29
CA CYS A 49 -3.84 9.83 5.49
C CYS A 49 -3.64 10.85 4.37
N GLU A 50 -4.06 12.10 4.62
CA GLU A 50 -4.25 13.11 3.57
C GLU A 50 -3.70 14.47 3.99
N GLU A 51 -3.39 15.31 3.01
CA GLU A 51 -2.80 16.64 3.21
C GLU A 51 -3.77 17.67 3.80
N ARG A 52 -5.07 17.59 3.47
CA ARG A 52 -6.11 18.54 3.92
C ARG A 52 -5.71 20.02 3.78
N GLY A 53 -4.96 20.37 2.73
CA GLY A 53 -4.50 21.74 2.44
C GLY A 53 -3.14 22.11 3.06
N TYR A 54 -2.42 21.16 3.64
CA TYR A 54 -1.06 21.33 4.17
C TYR A 54 -0.02 20.61 3.29
N ASP A 55 1.27 20.83 3.55
CA ASP A 55 2.39 20.14 2.86
C ASP A 55 2.80 18.83 3.55
N TYR A 56 1.91 18.28 4.38
CA TYR A 56 2.11 17.04 5.13
C TYR A 56 0.78 16.28 5.27
N HIS A 57 0.88 14.96 5.39
CA HIS A 57 -0.20 14.02 5.55
C HIS A 57 -0.42 13.73 7.03
N TRP A 58 -1.69 13.65 7.39
CA TRP A 58 -2.13 13.47 8.76
C TRP A 58 -3.48 12.78 8.75
N CYS A 59 -3.90 12.31 9.90
CA CYS A 59 -5.15 11.60 10.08
C CYS A 59 -5.66 11.80 11.49
N HIS A 60 -6.91 11.43 11.71
CA HIS A 60 -7.48 11.29 13.02
C HIS A 60 -7.29 9.87 13.56
N SER A 61 -7.05 9.81 14.86
CA SER A 61 -6.94 8.58 15.64
C SER A 61 -7.75 8.72 16.94
N THR A 62 -7.81 7.64 17.71
CA THR A 62 -8.40 7.63 19.06
C THR A 62 -7.73 8.62 20.02
N LYS A 63 -6.48 9.03 19.74
CA LYS A 63 -5.72 10.03 20.51
C LYS A 63 -5.78 11.44 19.90
N GLY A 64 -6.60 11.65 18.88
CA GLY A 64 -6.72 12.92 18.15
C GLY A 64 -5.90 12.92 16.87
N TRP A 65 -5.50 14.12 16.43
CA TRP A 65 -4.73 14.30 15.21
C TRP A 65 -3.31 13.78 15.33
N GLY A 66 -2.82 13.11 14.28
CA GLY A 66 -1.43 12.68 14.19
C GLY A 66 -0.94 12.65 12.75
N TYR A 67 0.37 12.85 12.59
CA TYR A 67 1.03 12.74 11.29
C TYR A 67 1.07 11.28 10.85
N CYS A 68 0.93 11.03 9.56
CA CYS A 68 0.96 9.67 9.02
C CYS A 68 1.67 9.68 7.68
N SER A 69 2.11 8.51 7.23
CA SER A 69 2.70 8.37 5.90
C SER A 69 1.65 7.90 4.89
N PRO A 70 1.57 8.54 3.70
CA PRO A 70 0.61 8.13 2.68
C PRO A 70 0.95 6.77 2.05
N ARG A 71 2.22 6.34 2.13
CA ARG A 71 2.69 5.03 1.65
C ARG A 71 3.73 4.47 2.61
N LYS A 72 4.13 3.21 2.41
CA LYS A 72 5.20 2.59 3.17
C LYS A 72 6.54 3.26 2.85
N ASP A 73 7.36 3.48 3.88
CA ASP A 73 8.73 4.01 3.77
C ASP A 73 8.82 5.37 3.05
N VAL A 74 7.85 6.24 3.30
CA VAL A 74 7.91 7.67 3.01
C VAL A 74 7.64 8.49 4.27
N ASP A 75 8.13 9.72 4.34
CA ASP A 75 7.79 10.65 5.42
C ASP A 75 6.35 11.18 5.30
N ASP A 76 5.92 11.97 6.27
CA ASP A 76 4.61 12.63 6.29
C ASP A 76 4.42 13.62 5.14
N LYS A 77 5.49 14.01 4.44
CA LYS A 77 5.44 14.86 3.24
C LYS A 77 5.54 14.08 1.94
N GLY A 78 5.58 12.74 2.01
CA GLY A 78 5.69 11.86 0.84
C GLY A 78 7.11 11.74 0.26
N ASN A 79 8.15 12.21 0.96
CA ASN A 79 9.53 12.00 0.55
C ASN A 79 9.98 10.57 0.86
N ALA A 80 10.71 9.95 -0.07
CA ALA A 80 11.24 8.61 0.10
C ALA A 80 12.26 8.51 1.24
N CYS A 81 12.07 7.48 2.07
CA CYS A 81 13.04 7.07 3.07
C CYS A 81 14.17 6.25 2.42
N ASP A 82 15.37 6.39 2.97
CA ASP A 82 16.56 5.61 2.63
C ASP A 82 16.41 4.14 3.10
N GLU A 83 16.82 3.18 2.28
CA GLU A 83 16.64 1.74 2.56
C GLU A 83 17.39 1.27 3.83
N ASP A 84 18.49 1.91 4.21
CA ASP A 84 19.26 1.55 5.42
C ASP A 84 18.61 2.12 6.70
N TYR A 85 17.82 3.19 6.56
CA TYR A 85 17.12 3.87 7.65
C TYR A 85 15.64 4.11 7.29
N PRO A 86 14.85 3.02 7.13
CA PRO A 86 13.44 3.07 6.76
C PRO A 86 12.57 3.69 7.86
N CYS A 87 11.25 3.72 7.66
CA CYS A 87 10.37 4.27 8.68
C CYS A 87 10.38 3.41 9.96
N ASN A 88 10.96 3.92 11.05
CA ASN A 88 11.07 3.17 12.31
C ASN A 88 11.25 4.08 13.53
N LYS A 89 11.21 3.47 14.73
CA LYS A 89 11.51 4.11 16.00
C LYS A 89 12.98 3.93 16.36
N TYR A 90 13.80 4.93 16.04
CA TYR A 90 15.23 4.97 16.34
C TYR A 90 15.55 5.47 17.76
N GLY A 91 14.72 5.09 18.73
CA GLY A 91 14.84 5.55 20.13
C GLY A 91 14.31 6.95 20.41
N GLY A 92 13.74 7.65 19.42
CA GLY A 92 13.01 8.91 19.60
C GLY A 92 11.55 8.72 20.02
N ASP A 93 10.84 9.83 20.25
CA ASP A 93 9.45 9.80 20.69
C ASP A 93 8.47 9.38 19.57
N TYR A 94 8.85 9.60 18.32
CA TYR A 94 8.04 9.34 17.12
C TYR A 94 8.79 8.51 16.07
N TYR A 95 8.07 7.97 15.10
CA TYR A 95 8.62 7.24 13.97
C TYR A 95 9.27 8.21 12.97
N SER A 96 10.50 7.91 12.56
CA SER A 96 11.25 8.74 11.63
C SER A 96 12.04 7.89 10.64
N CYS A 97 12.56 8.51 9.60
CA CYS A 97 13.45 7.87 8.64
C CYS A 97 14.49 8.85 8.12
N ARG A 98 15.60 8.35 7.59
CA ARG A 98 16.55 9.18 6.85
C ARG A 98 16.00 9.38 5.44
N LEU A 99 16.00 10.60 4.94
CA LEU A 99 15.55 10.87 3.57
C LEU A 99 16.66 10.54 2.56
N GLU A 100 16.32 10.05 1.38
CA GLU A 100 17.30 9.80 0.30
C GLU A 100 18.08 11.07 -0.10
N LYS A 101 17.43 12.24 0.00
CA LYS A 101 18.04 13.56 -0.27
C LYS A 101 18.87 14.09 0.91
N GLY A 102 18.98 13.32 1.99
CA GLY A 102 19.59 13.71 3.25
C GLY A 102 18.62 14.37 4.22
N GLY A 103 18.99 14.36 5.50
CA GLY A 103 18.13 14.81 6.60
C GLY A 103 17.22 13.70 7.16
N TRP A 104 16.39 14.07 8.12
CA TRP A 104 15.43 13.18 8.77
C TRP A 104 14.01 13.67 8.51
N GLY A 105 13.13 12.74 8.14
CA GLY A 105 11.70 12.96 7.99
C GLY A 105 10.92 12.21 9.07
N ARG A 106 9.79 12.77 9.47
CA ARG A 106 8.84 12.09 10.36
C ARG A 106 7.96 11.19 9.51
N CYS A 107 7.71 9.96 9.94
CA CYS A 107 6.93 9.00 9.15
C CYS A 107 5.97 8.23 10.07
N GLY A 108 4.92 7.65 9.51
CA GLY A 108 4.01 6.72 10.19
C GLY A 108 4.14 5.31 9.61
N ARG A 109 3.84 4.28 10.42
CA ARG A 109 3.76 2.91 9.91
C ARG A 109 2.61 2.78 8.92
N VAL A 110 2.81 1.98 7.88
CA VAL A 110 1.80 1.67 6.86
C VAL A 110 1.78 0.17 6.61
N GLU A 111 0.59 -0.43 6.67
CA GLU A 111 0.37 -1.86 6.48
C GLU A 111 -0.70 -2.11 5.41
N SER A 112 -0.67 -3.28 4.76
CA SER A 112 -1.72 -3.67 3.83
C SER A 112 -2.96 -4.18 4.58
N LYS A 113 -4.13 -3.73 4.16
CA LYS A 113 -5.42 -4.19 4.64
C LYS A 113 -5.87 -5.39 3.80
N THR A 114 -5.75 -6.59 4.37
CA THR A 114 -6.17 -7.85 3.72
C THR A 114 -7.66 -8.13 3.88
N THR A 115 -8.31 -7.50 4.87
CA THR A 115 -9.74 -7.66 5.16
C THR A 115 -10.43 -6.30 5.11
N ILE A 116 -11.41 -6.17 4.21
CA ILE A 116 -12.29 -5.02 4.11
C ILE A 116 -13.62 -5.39 4.75
N HIS A 117 -13.98 -4.66 5.81
CA HIS A 117 -15.31 -4.69 6.37
C HIS A 117 -16.17 -3.66 5.65
N GLN A 118 -17.41 -4.03 5.37
CA GLN A 118 -18.45 -3.13 4.92
C GLN A 118 -19.47 -2.96 6.03
N THR A 119 -19.99 -1.75 6.13
CA THR A 119 -21.12 -1.46 6.99
C THR A 119 -22.37 -2.17 6.51
N THR A 120 -23.39 -2.21 7.37
CA THR A 120 -24.75 -2.65 7.06
C THR A 120 -25.37 -1.91 5.87
N LYS A 121 -24.85 -0.74 5.51
CA LYS A 121 -25.24 0.08 4.35
C LYS A 121 -24.27 -0.04 3.17
N LEU A 122 -23.46 -1.11 3.14
CA LEU A 122 -22.53 -1.43 2.04
C LEU A 122 -21.44 -0.38 1.80
N LYS A 123 -21.13 0.45 2.79
CA LYS A 123 -19.98 1.38 2.75
C LYS A 123 -18.75 0.72 3.34
N ASP A 124 -17.61 0.87 2.68
CA ASP A 124 -16.33 0.34 3.16
C ASP A 124 -15.89 1.04 4.45
N CYS A 125 -15.44 0.24 5.42
CA CYS A 125 -14.81 0.74 6.63
C CYS A 125 -13.41 1.26 6.31
N THR A 126 -13.08 2.45 6.77
CA THR A 126 -11.73 3.02 6.69
C THR A 126 -10.81 2.38 7.74
N ASP A 127 -11.31 2.21 8.96
CA ASP A 127 -10.65 1.46 10.04
C ASP A 127 -11.18 0.03 10.21
N ASP A 128 -10.83 -0.58 11.33
CA ASP A 128 -11.23 -1.92 11.71
C ASP A 128 -12.66 -1.90 12.29
N CYS A 129 -13.46 -2.93 11.98
CA CYS A 129 -14.80 -3.06 12.54
C CYS A 129 -14.73 -3.58 13.99
N GLN A 130 -14.82 -2.68 14.97
CA GLN A 130 -14.64 -3.00 16.39
C GLN A 130 -15.97 -3.25 17.10
N TYR A 131 -16.03 -4.28 17.95
CA TYR A 131 -17.19 -4.54 18.81
C TYR A 131 -17.12 -3.76 20.12
N HIS A 132 -18.15 -2.97 20.41
CA HIS A 132 -18.22 -2.15 21.61
C HIS A 132 -19.18 -2.76 22.62
N LYS A 133 -18.65 -3.30 23.72
CA LYS A 133 -19.44 -3.95 24.78
C LYS A 133 -20.49 -3.04 25.43
N SER A 134 -20.21 -1.74 25.55
CA SER A 134 -21.15 -0.76 26.12
C SER A 134 -22.38 -0.55 25.23
N GLY A 135 -22.18 -0.52 23.91
CA GLY A 135 -23.26 -0.41 22.91
C GLY A 135 -23.89 -1.75 22.52
N LYS A 136 -23.17 -2.86 22.72
CA LYS A 136 -23.50 -4.21 22.22
C LYS A 136 -23.63 -4.26 20.70
N TYR A 137 -22.76 -3.52 20.01
CA TYR A 137 -22.68 -3.54 18.56
C TYR A 137 -21.27 -3.22 18.08
N SER A 138 -20.98 -3.63 16.85
CA SER A 138 -19.78 -3.25 16.11
C SER A 138 -20.06 -2.10 15.15
N TRP A 139 -19.09 -1.21 15.02
CA TRP A 139 -19.12 -0.11 14.07
C TRP A 139 -17.70 0.24 13.62
N CYS A 140 -17.62 1.02 12.54
CA CYS A 140 -16.38 1.52 11.95
C CYS A 140 -16.62 2.91 11.36
N HIS A 141 -15.55 3.62 11.08
CA HIS A 141 -15.57 4.86 10.32
C HIS A 141 -15.69 4.57 8.82
N THR A 142 -16.26 5.54 8.11
CA THR A 142 -16.43 5.54 6.65
C THR A 142 -16.10 6.95 6.15
N GLU A 143 -15.93 7.14 4.84
CA GLU A 143 -15.76 8.48 4.25
C GLU A 143 -16.87 9.47 4.64
N ASP A 144 -18.10 8.97 4.88
CA ASP A 144 -19.27 9.79 5.25
C ASP A 144 -19.54 9.85 6.77
N GLY A 145 -18.58 9.46 7.61
CA GLY A 145 -18.73 9.44 9.08
C GLY A 145 -18.52 8.05 9.66
N TRP A 146 -19.59 7.39 10.11
CA TRP A 146 -19.51 6.05 10.70
C TRP A 146 -20.71 5.17 10.33
N GLY A 147 -20.57 3.86 10.48
CA GLY A 147 -21.67 2.92 10.29
C GLY A 147 -21.49 1.61 11.05
N TYR A 148 -22.62 0.94 11.32
CA TYR A 148 -22.60 -0.40 11.89
C TYR A 148 -22.00 -1.39 10.91
N CYS A 149 -21.16 -2.29 11.40
CA CYS A 149 -20.50 -3.32 10.60
C CYS A 149 -20.49 -4.63 11.40
N SER A 150 -20.05 -5.73 10.79
CA SER A 150 -19.86 -7.00 11.50
C SER A 150 -18.37 -7.28 11.68
N SER A 151 -17.97 -7.57 12.92
CA SER A 151 -16.59 -7.97 13.22
C SER A 151 -16.28 -9.38 12.72
N ASN A 152 -17.30 -10.25 12.69
CA ASN A 152 -17.21 -11.65 12.26
C ASN A 152 -18.06 -11.90 11.01
N PRO A 153 -17.63 -12.79 10.09
CA PRO A 153 -18.41 -13.14 8.92
C PRO A 153 -19.67 -13.88 9.34
N ASP A 154 -20.77 -13.68 8.61
CA ASP A 154 -22.07 -14.30 8.90
C ASP A 154 -22.55 -14.07 10.35
N HIS A 155 -22.21 -12.91 10.93
CA HIS A 155 -22.77 -12.40 12.17
C HIS A 155 -23.42 -11.05 11.92
N THR A 156 -24.44 -10.71 12.69
CA THR A 156 -25.06 -9.39 12.68
C THR A 156 -24.11 -8.34 13.27
N TYR A 157 -24.44 -7.07 13.11
CA TYR A 157 -23.66 -5.99 13.75
C TYR A 157 -23.70 -6.05 15.29
N LYS A 158 -24.58 -6.87 15.88
CA LYS A 158 -24.66 -7.16 17.32
C LYS A 158 -23.94 -8.46 17.73
N ASP A 159 -23.19 -9.06 16.82
CA ASP A 159 -22.49 -10.35 17.01
C ASP A 159 -23.44 -11.55 17.23
N VAL A 160 -24.65 -11.49 16.64
CA VAL A 160 -25.57 -12.64 16.60
C VAL A 160 -25.31 -13.44 15.32
N THR A 161 -25.10 -14.74 15.43
CA THR A 161 -24.85 -15.60 14.26
C THR A 161 -26.04 -15.63 13.31
N CYS A 162 -25.78 -15.43 12.02
CA CYS A 162 -26.75 -15.61 10.95
C CYS A 162 -27.07 -17.10 10.75
N ARG A 163 -28.27 -17.40 10.26
CA ARG A 163 -28.63 -18.78 9.93
C ARG A 163 -27.71 -19.34 8.84
N PRO A 164 -27.35 -20.64 8.91
CA PRO A 164 -26.49 -21.26 7.90
C PRO A 164 -27.04 -21.20 6.46
N ASN A 165 -28.37 -21.25 6.30
CA ASN A 165 -29.07 -21.19 5.01
C ASN A 165 -29.40 -19.76 4.56
N HIS A 166 -29.10 -18.76 5.38
CA HIS A 166 -29.32 -17.35 5.06
C HIS A 166 -28.21 -16.51 5.69
N LYS A 167 -27.05 -16.60 5.05
CA LYS A 167 -25.82 -15.90 5.39
C LYS A 167 -25.96 -14.37 5.38
N CYS A 168 -24.93 -13.65 5.77
CA CYS A 168 -24.96 -12.20 5.62
C CYS A 168 -24.94 -11.83 4.13
N GLY A 169 -25.91 -11.03 3.67
CA GLY A 169 -26.02 -10.67 2.25
C GLY A 169 -26.91 -9.46 2.01
N ALA A 170 -26.73 -8.82 0.85
CA ALA A 170 -27.57 -7.70 0.43
C ALA A 170 -28.95 -8.13 -0.08
N TYR A 171 -29.05 -9.32 -0.70
CA TYR A 171 -30.32 -9.88 -1.19
C TYR A 171 -31.16 -8.92 -2.07
N GLY A 172 -30.49 -8.11 -2.90
CA GLY A 172 -31.13 -7.12 -3.77
C GLY A 172 -31.40 -5.76 -3.11
N GLN A 173 -31.03 -5.59 -1.83
CA GLN A 173 -31.23 -4.36 -1.07
C GLN A 173 -29.98 -3.47 -1.08
N THR A 174 -30.14 -2.22 -0.67
CA THR A 174 -29.04 -1.26 -0.43
C THR A 174 -28.41 -1.43 0.96
N TYR A 175 -28.72 -2.53 1.64
CA TYR A 175 -28.22 -2.87 2.96
C TYR A 175 -28.06 -4.39 3.06
N SER A 176 -27.20 -4.86 3.96
CA SER A 176 -26.99 -6.27 4.22
C SER A 176 -27.65 -6.73 5.51
N TRP A 177 -28.23 -7.92 5.47
CA TRP A 177 -29.01 -8.50 6.57
C TRP A 177 -28.99 -10.02 6.52
N CYS A 178 -29.45 -10.66 7.59
CA CYS A 178 -29.64 -12.11 7.64
C CYS A 178 -30.74 -12.51 8.63
N TYR A 179 -31.31 -13.71 8.47
CA TYR A 179 -32.14 -14.31 9.53
C TYR A 179 -31.26 -14.83 10.66
N THR A 180 -31.74 -14.74 11.91
CA THR A 180 -31.02 -15.16 13.13
C THR A 180 -31.66 -16.37 13.81
N THR A 181 -32.97 -16.58 13.66
CA THR A 181 -33.71 -17.73 14.24
C THR A 181 -34.74 -18.26 13.26
N ASP A 182 -35.19 -19.52 13.41
CA ASP A 182 -36.23 -20.17 12.57
C ASP A 182 -37.60 -19.48 12.51
N ASN A 183 -37.86 -18.54 13.41
CA ASN A 183 -39.13 -17.81 13.52
C ASN A 183 -39.19 -16.53 12.66
N ASN A 184 -38.35 -16.43 11.63
CA ASN A 184 -38.19 -15.26 10.76
C ASN A 184 -37.68 -13.99 11.47
N ASP A 185 -37.01 -14.15 12.61
CA ASP A 185 -36.24 -13.05 13.20
C ASP A 185 -35.04 -12.74 12.31
N TRP A 186 -34.78 -11.46 12.04
CA TRP A 186 -33.66 -10.99 11.23
C TRP A 186 -33.01 -9.77 11.86
N ASP A 187 -31.75 -9.53 11.51
CA ASP A 187 -31.05 -8.29 11.86
C ASP A 187 -30.06 -7.92 10.74
N TYR A 188 -29.53 -6.70 10.82
CA TYR A 188 -28.53 -6.22 9.89
C TYR A 188 -27.16 -6.87 10.14
N CYS A 189 -26.36 -6.99 9.09
CA CYS A 189 -25.01 -7.52 9.18
C CYS A 189 -24.11 -6.75 8.20
N GLY A 190 -22.83 -6.60 8.51
CA GLY A 190 -21.83 -6.07 7.58
C GLY A 190 -21.19 -7.19 6.75
N LEU A 191 -20.87 -6.90 5.49
CA LEU A 191 -20.12 -7.84 4.65
C LEU A 191 -18.63 -7.77 4.99
N ILE A 192 -17.95 -8.91 4.87
CA ILE A 192 -16.51 -8.99 5.06
C ILE A 192 -15.91 -9.61 3.81
N SER A 193 -14.98 -8.90 3.18
CA SER A 193 -14.25 -9.40 2.02
C SER A 193 -12.76 -9.45 2.31
N THR A 194 -12.15 -10.60 2.02
CA THR A 194 -10.70 -10.75 2.04
C THR A 194 -10.15 -10.50 0.65
N ARG A 195 -9.23 -9.53 0.51
CA ARG A 195 -8.52 -9.30 -0.75
C ARG A 195 -7.09 -9.83 -0.62
N GLU A 196 -6.70 -10.69 -1.54
CA GLU A 196 -5.30 -11.09 -1.68
C GLU A 196 -4.53 -9.95 -2.34
N CYS A 197 -3.69 -9.28 -1.55
CA CYS A 197 -2.72 -8.33 -2.05
C CYS A 197 -1.57 -9.07 -2.76
N LYS A 198 -1.61 -9.12 -4.09
CA LYS A 198 -0.52 -9.67 -4.91
C LYS A 198 0.39 -8.55 -5.38
N CYS A 199 1.38 -8.21 -4.56
CA CYS A 199 2.56 -7.50 -5.06
C CYS A 199 3.51 -8.55 -5.64
N SER A 200 3.64 -8.63 -6.97
CA SER A 200 4.70 -9.44 -7.58
C SER A 200 6.03 -8.71 -7.40
N PRO A 201 7.01 -9.25 -6.65
CA PRO A 201 8.36 -8.72 -6.68
C PRO A 201 8.91 -9.00 -8.07
N GLN A 202 9.21 -7.97 -8.86
CA GLN A 202 10.15 -8.15 -9.95
C GLN A 202 11.46 -8.57 -9.30
N HIS A 203 11.98 -9.74 -9.66
CA HIS A 203 13.29 -10.19 -9.22
C HIS A 203 14.31 -9.06 -9.44
N ARG A 204 14.78 -8.43 -8.35
CA ARG A 204 16.05 -7.70 -8.37
C ARG A 204 17.10 -8.73 -8.79
N THR A 205 17.43 -8.78 -10.07
CA THR A 205 18.61 -9.49 -10.53
C THR A 205 19.79 -8.72 -9.95
N LYS A 206 20.34 -9.24 -8.84
CA LYS A 206 21.60 -8.78 -8.29
C LYS A 206 22.60 -8.77 -9.46
N ARG A 207 23.06 -7.59 -9.88
CA ARG A 207 24.23 -7.51 -10.77
C ARG A 207 25.36 -8.21 -10.04
N ALA A 208 25.92 -9.25 -10.66
CA ALA A 208 27.12 -9.89 -10.15
C ALA A 208 28.24 -8.83 -10.05
N PRO A 209 29.11 -8.88 -9.02
CA PRO A 209 30.26 -7.98 -8.95
C PRO A 209 31.14 -8.20 -10.18
N PRO A 210 31.76 -7.16 -10.75
CA PRO A 210 32.67 -7.32 -11.87
C PRO A 210 33.83 -8.24 -11.46
N GLN A 211 34.05 -9.28 -12.24
CA GLN A 211 35.10 -10.27 -12.05
C GLN A 211 36.45 -9.58 -12.23
N ARG A 212 37.22 -9.41 -11.14
CA ARG A 212 38.62 -8.99 -11.23
C ARG A 212 39.39 -10.07 -11.97
N GLU A 213 39.93 -9.73 -13.14
CA GLU A 213 40.91 -10.56 -13.83
C GLU A 213 42.17 -10.66 -12.96
N ILE A 214 42.47 -11.88 -12.52
CA ILE A 214 43.74 -12.20 -11.86
C ILE A 214 44.76 -12.44 -12.97
N GLU A 215 45.62 -11.46 -13.20
CA GLU A 215 46.80 -11.59 -14.06
C GLU A 215 47.73 -12.67 -13.48
N ARG A 216 47.83 -13.82 -14.16
CA ARG A 216 48.84 -14.84 -13.85
C ARG A 216 50.17 -14.41 -14.47
N ARG A 217 51.13 -13.99 -13.64
CA ARG A 217 52.56 -13.99 -13.97
C ARG A 217 52.97 -15.39 -14.43
N GLY A 218 53.35 -15.53 -15.70
CA GLY A 218 54.02 -16.71 -16.21
C GLY A 218 55.51 -16.63 -15.89
N ASP A 219 55.97 -17.48 -14.98
CA ASP A 219 57.38 -17.87 -14.90
C ASP A 219 57.63 -18.92 -15.98
N GLN A 220 58.50 -18.60 -16.95
CA GLN A 220 59.18 -19.59 -17.77
C GLN A 220 60.68 -19.35 -17.66
N ASN A 221 61.31 -20.10 -16.76
CA ASN A 221 62.74 -20.31 -16.73
C ASN A 221 63.00 -21.74 -17.23
N GLY A 222 63.64 -21.87 -18.40
CA GLY A 222 63.84 -23.17 -19.05
C GLY A 222 64.72 -23.12 -20.29
N LYS A 223 66.03 -22.97 -20.06
CA LYS A 223 67.18 -23.51 -20.82
C LYS A 223 67.11 -23.54 -22.36
N GLN A 224 68.01 -22.79 -22.99
CA GLN A 224 69.06 -23.33 -23.87
C GLN A 224 70.36 -22.58 -23.61
#